data_AF-A0A1W0X0T0-F1
#
_entry.id   AF-A0A1W0X0T0-F1
#
_cell.length_a   1.000
_cell.length_b   1.000
_cell.length_c   1.000
_cell.angle_alpha   90.00
_cell.angle_beta   90.00
_cell.angle_gamma   90.00
#
_symmetry.space_group_name_H-M   'P 1'
#
loop_
_entity.id
_entity.type
_entity.pdbx_description
1 polymer ?
#
loop_
_entity_poly.entity_id
_entity_poly.type
_entity_poly.pdbx_seq_one_letter_code
_entity_poly.pdbx_strand_id
1 'polypeptide(L)'
;MWYEILLPSGIIMACLAAPWYTSYYTNKLILGKSCRRPRLDWHDKFAFDRDEQLTGFSHDTLGLDAIPDEPLRRGDLPSASQP
;
A
#
# COMPACT_ATOMS: atom_id res chain seq x y z
N MET A 1 35.37 26.21 16.91
CA MET A 1 36.10 25.61 15.76
C MET A 1 35.07 25.16 14.72
N TRP A 2 35.32 25.28 13.42
CA TRP A 2 34.25 25.14 12.40
C TRP A 2 33.51 23.79 12.43
N TYR A 3 34.17 22.73 12.92
CA TYR A 3 33.61 21.40 13.05
C TYR A 3 32.60 21.25 14.21
N GLU A 4 32.54 22.17 15.17
CA GLU A 4 31.54 22.15 16.24
C GLU A 4 30.12 22.29 15.71
N ILE A 5 29.93 22.83 14.50
CA ILE A 5 28.62 22.89 13.83
C ILE A 5 28.14 21.52 13.34
N LEU A 6 29.05 20.56 13.16
CA LEU A 6 28.71 19.25 12.60
C LEU A 6 27.77 18.49 13.53
N LEU A 7 27.99 18.56 14.85
CA LEU A 7 27.14 17.89 15.83
C LEU A 7 25.69 18.40 15.83
N PRO A 8 25.40 19.71 15.99
CA PRO A 8 24.02 20.20 15.92
C PRO A 8 23.41 20.01 14.53
N SER A 9 24.18 20.19 13.46
CA SER A 9 23.68 19.91 12.10
C SER A 9 23.32 18.44 11.90
N GLY A 10 24.11 17.52 12.47
CA GLY A 10 23.87 16.08 12.41
C GLY A 10 22.62 15.68 13.18
N ILE A 11 22.39 16.27 14.35
CA ILE A 11 21.15 16.08 15.13
C ILE A 11 19.94 16.54 14.32
N ILE A 12 20.01 17.74 13.72
CA ILE A 12 18.92 18.27 12.89
C ILE A 12 18.65 17.33 11.71
N MET A 13 19.68 16.92 10.98
CA MET A 13 19.55 16.01 9.84
C MET A 13 18.97 14.65 10.26
N ALA A 14 19.40 14.10 11.40
CA ALA A 14 18.85 12.86 11.93
C ALA A 14 17.37 13.01 12.28
N CYS A 15 16.98 14.11 12.92
CA CYS A 15 15.58 14.40 13.25
C CYS A 15 14.71 14.57 12.00
N LEU A 16 15.23 15.19 10.92
CA LEU A 16 14.50 15.29 9.65
C LEU A 16 14.40 13.95 8.91
N ALA A 17 15.44 13.11 8.98
CA ALA A 17 15.46 11.81 8.33
C ALA A 17 14.59 10.78 9.06
N ALA A 18 14.49 10.86 10.39
CA ALA A 18 13.71 9.95 11.22
C ALA A 18 12.27 9.71 10.72
N PRO A 19 11.41 10.72 10.48
CA PRO A 19 10.04 10.50 10.04
C PRO A 19 9.94 9.82 8.67
N TRP A 20 10.93 10.01 7.79
CA TRP A 20 10.95 9.37 6.47
C TRP A 20 11.18 7.86 6.59
N TYR A 21 12.20 7.46 7.35
CA TYR A 21 12.50 6.05 7.59
C TYR A 21 11.40 5.38 8.40
N THR A 22 10.87 6.04 9.44
CA THR A 22 9.79 5.44 10.25
C THR A 22 8.57 5.19 9.39
N SER A 23 8.15 6.13 8.53
CA SER A 23 7.01 5.92 7.62
C SER A 23 7.23 4.74 6.66
N TYR A 24 8.43 4.60 6.09
CA TYR A 24 8.74 3.49 5.20
C TYR A 24 8.58 2.13 5.89
N TYR A 25 9.18 1.97 7.08
CA TYR A 25 9.15 0.71 7.81
C TYR A 25 7.77 0.40 8.40
N THR A 26 7.06 1.39 8.92
CA THR A 26 5.70 1.19 9.46
C THR A 26 4.72 0.83 8.35
N ASN A 27 4.78 1.49 7.20
CA ASN A 27 3.96 1.11 6.04
C ASN A 27 4.25 -0.32 5.60
N LYS A 28 5.54 -0.69 5.51
CA LYS A 28 5.92 -2.06 5.12
C LYS A 28 5.41 -3.12 6.11
N LEU A 29 5.40 -2.81 7.41
CA LEU A 29 4.93 -3.72 8.45
C LEU A 29 3.41 -3.85 8.50
N ILE A 30 2.67 -2.75 8.32
CA ILE A 30 1.20 -2.75 8.42
C ILE A 30 0.54 -3.14 7.10
N LEU A 31 1.04 -2.61 5.98
CA LEU A 31 0.42 -2.72 4.66
C LEU A 31 1.09 -3.77 3.77
N GLY A 32 2.21 -4.34 4.19
CA GLY A 32 3.05 -5.21 3.34
C GLY A 32 3.78 -4.47 2.21
N LYS A 33 3.53 -3.17 2.03
CA LYS A 33 4.10 -2.31 0.98
C LYS A 33 4.78 -1.09 1.60
N SER A 34 5.88 -0.64 1.02
CA SER A 34 6.67 0.49 1.54
C SER A 34 5.96 1.84 1.50
N CYS A 35 4.99 2.00 0.62
CA CYS A 35 4.30 3.26 0.39
C CYS A 35 2.78 3.05 0.45
N ARG A 36 2.08 4.02 1.02
CA ARG A 36 0.61 4.09 0.95
C ARG A 36 0.19 4.54 -0.44
N ARG A 37 -0.85 3.92 -0.99
CA ARG A 37 -1.45 4.36 -2.26
C ARG A 37 -2.06 5.77 -2.14
N PRO A 38 -1.86 6.66 -3.12
CA PRO A 38 -2.53 7.95 -3.13
C PRO A 38 -4.04 7.78 -3.33
N ARG A 39 -4.82 8.67 -2.73
CA ARG A 39 -6.28 8.80 -2.91
C ARG A 39 -6.62 10.26 -3.19
N LEU A 40 -5.89 10.82 -4.16
CA LEU A 40 -5.93 12.25 -4.45
C LEU A 40 -7.13 12.57 -5.34
N ASP A 41 -7.39 11.72 -6.33
CA ASP A 41 -8.49 11.90 -7.27
C ASP A 41 -9.69 10.96 -6.98
N TRP A 42 -10.84 11.25 -7.59
CA TRP A 42 -12.01 10.39 -7.53
C TRP A 42 -11.71 9.01 -8.13
N HIS A 43 -11.00 8.96 -9.26
CA HIS A 43 -10.56 7.71 -9.87
C HIS A 43 -9.73 6.84 -8.91
N ASP A 44 -8.81 7.45 -8.15
CA ASP A 44 -7.99 6.73 -7.18
C ASP A 44 -8.84 6.14 -6.05
N LYS A 45 -9.87 6.87 -5.60
CA LYS A 45 -10.80 6.40 -4.56
C LYS A 45 -11.63 5.23 -5.06
N PHE A 46 -12.22 5.33 -6.25
CA PHE A 46 -12.96 4.21 -6.83
C PHE A 46 -12.09 2.98 -7.06
N ALA A 47 -10.85 3.16 -7.53
CA ALA A 47 -9.91 2.05 -7.69
C ALA A 47 -9.55 1.43 -6.34
N PHE A 48 -9.35 2.24 -5.30
CA PHE A 48 -9.05 1.76 -3.95
C PHE A 48 -10.21 0.94 -3.37
N ASP A 49 -11.43 1.44 -3.46
CA ASP A 49 -12.62 0.77 -2.92
C ASP A 49 -12.94 -0.51 -3.72
N ARG A 50 -12.73 -0.48 -5.04
CA ARG A 50 -12.84 -1.68 -5.91
C ARG A 50 -11.85 -2.76 -5.47
N ASP A 51 -10.59 -2.39 -5.25
CA ASP A 51 -9.56 -3.35 -4.86
C ASP A 51 -9.90 -3.96 -3.50
N GLU A 52 -10.38 -3.17 -2.54
CA GLU A 52 -10.87 -3.66 -1.23
C GLU A 52 -12.04 -4.65 -1.36
N GLN A 53 -12.97 -4.41 -2.29
CA GLN A 53 -14.08 -5.34 -2.54
C GLN A 53 -13.63 -6.66 -3.19
N LEU A 54 -12.56 -6.64 -4.00
CA LEU A 54 -12.08 -7.82 -4.72
C LEU A 54 -11.16 -8.70 -3.87
N THR A 55 -10.31 -8.11 -3.02
CA THR A 55 -9.31 -8.84 -2.21
C THR A 55 -9.61 -8.88 -0.72
N GLY A 56 -10.52 -8.03 -0.23
CA GLY A 56 -10.68 -7.75 1.20
C GLY A 56 -9.59 -6.85 1.80
N PHE A 57 -8.50 -6.60 1.05
CA PHE A 57 -7.40 -5.74 1.48
C PHE A 57 -6.82 -4.96 0.30
N SER A 58 -7.06 -3.64 0.29
CA SER A 58 -6.72 -2.72 -0.82
C SER A 58 -5.24 -2.64 -1.23
N HIS A 59 -4.32 -3.19 -0.43
CA HIS A 59 -2.88 -3.19 -0.73
C HIS A 59 -2.39 -4.54 -1.31
N ASP A 60 -3.26 -5.54 -1.37
CA ASP A 60 -3.03 -6.78 -2.10
C ASP A 60 -3.42 -6.61 -3.56
N THR A 61 -2.56 -7.13 -4.45
CA THR A 61 -2.73 -7.02 -5.90
C THR A 61 -3.22 -8.35 -6.46
N LEU A 62 -4.41 -8.34 -7.07
CA LEU A 62 -4.88 -9.46 -7.90
C LEU A 62 -4.16 -9.42 -9.25
N GLY A 63 -3.33 -10.42 -9.51
CA GLY A 63 -2.68 -10.64 -10.80
C GLY A 63 -3.58 -11.38 -11.78
N LEU A 64 -3.00 -11.72 -12.94
CA LEU A 64 -3.67 -12.57 -13.94
C LEU A 64 -3.91 -13.99 -13.40
N ASP A 65 -3.14 -14.42 -12.40
CA ASP A 65 -3.27 -15.72 -11.73
C ASP A 65 -4.64 -15.93 -11.07
N ALA A 66 -5.38 -14.85 -10.80
CA ALA A 66 -6.73 -14.92 -10.24
C ALA A 66 -7.82 -15.09 -11.31
N ILE A 67 -7.47 -14.96 -12.60
CA ILE A 67 -8.40 -15.13 -13.71
C ILE A 67 -8.42 -16.61 -14.07
N PRO A 68 -9.60 -17.25 -14.14
CA PRO A 68 -9.68 -18.64 -14.56
C PRO A 68 -9.24 -18.78 -16.03
N ASP A 69 -8.40 -19.78 -16.31
CA ASP A 69 -7.89 -20.06 -17.66
C ASP A 69 -9.01 -20.43 -18.65
N GLU A 70 -10.05 -21.08 -18.14
CA GLU A 70 -11.25 -21.42 -18.91
C GLU A 70 -12.39 -20.44 -18.60
N PRO A 71 -13.17 -20.02 -19.62
CA PRO A 71 -14.30 -19.13 -19.39
C PRO A 71 -15.33 -19.83 -18.50
N LEU A 72 -15.60 -19.24 -17.34
CA LEU A 72 -16.60 -19.75 -16.40
C LEU A 72 -17.95 -19.90 -17.12
N ARG A 73 -18.45 -21.13 -17.21
CA ARG A 73 -19.82 -21.38 -17.65
C ARG A 73 -20.74 -20.82 -16.57
N ARG A 74 -21.90 -20.28 -16.95
CA ARG A 74 -22.87 -19.65 -16.02
C ARG A 74 -23.25 -20.53 -14.80
N GLY A 75 -23.04 -21.85 -14.86
CA GLY A 75 -23.29 -22.79 -13.75
C GLY A 75 -22.13 -22.98 -12.76
N ASP A 76 -20.92 -22.52 -13.10
CA ASP A 76 -19.68 -22.76 -12.32
C ASP A 76 -19.27 -21.53 -11.49
N LEU A 77 -20.06 -20.46 -11.54
CA LEU A 77 -19.83 -19.29 -10.69
C LEU A 77 -19.98 -19.73 -9.23
N PRO A 78 -19.01 -19.46 -8.34
CA PRO A 78 -19.22 -19.65 -6.92
C PRO A 78 -20.45 -18.85 -6.54
N SER A 79 -21.47 -19.52 -6.01
CA SER A 79 -22.67 -18.86 -5.49
C SER A 79 -22.17 -17.79 -4.55
N ALA A 80 -22.35 -16.52 -4.92
CA ALA A 80 -21.82 -15.38 -4.20
C ALA A 80 -21.88 -15.66 -2.71
N SER A 81 -20.72 -15.68 -2.05
CA SER A 81 -20.61 -15.79 -0.60
C SER A 81 -21.54 -14.71 -0.03
N GLN A 82 -22.72 -15.16 0.38
CA GLN A 82 -23.70 -14.32 1.06
C GLN A 82 -23.04 -13.86 2.36
N PRO A 83 -23.22 -12.60 2.75
CA PRO A 83 -22.70 -12.10 4.03
C PRO A 83 -23.24 -12.91 5.21
#